data_AF-Q6DGC0-F1
#
_entry.id   AF-Q6DGC0-F1
#
_cell.length_a   1.000
_cell.length_b   1.000
_cell.length_c   1.000
_cell.angle_alpha   90.00
_cell.angle_beta   90.00
_cell.angle_gamma   90.00
#
_symmetry.space_group_name_H-M   'P 1'
#
loop_
_entity.id
_entity.type
_entity.pdbx_description
1 polymer ?
#
loop_
_entity_poly.entity_id
_entity_poly.type
_entity_poly.pdbx_seq_one_letter_code
_entity_poly.pdbx_strand_id
1 'polypeptide(L)'
;MAELDIGKHCEIKSCKQKDFLPFVCSSCSGVFCVEHRSRDSHSCPEVPVKRDVSVSGASTLYPCSFEDCKGKGLLPVICPHCEKHFCLTHRHQDDHKCEKLEQPKARMAATQELVQKIVESKKNAPPSKGRKGAKNAATAAKVALMKLKMHASGDKGLPQAERTYFQVFLPKDAKDSSLPMFFCSKWSVGKIVDFAASQASLKNNNNVLAAKKLRLCHPETGEAFRMDASLQSLLSHTECPLHNGGNVILEYLDNDSSGLDDVTTYIPLN
;
A
#
# COMPACT_ATOMS: atom_id res chain seq x y z
N MET A 1 -6.04 20.16 15.02
CA MET A 1 -6.18 18.69 14.93
C MET A 1 -7.64 18.40 14.68
N ALA A 2 -8.02 17.83 13.53
CA ALA A 2 -9.41 17.45 13.29
C ALA A 2 -9.67 16.16 14.06
N GLU A 3 -10.46 16.23 15.13
CA GLU A 3 -10.93 15.03 15.82
C GLU A 3 -11.87 14.27 14.88
N LEU A 4 -11.38 13.18 14.30
CA LEU A 4 -12.18 12.29 13.46
C LEU A 4 -13.17 11.53 14.35
N ASP A 5 -14.37 12.09 14.54
CA ASP A 5 -15.47 11.42 15.25
C ASP A 5 -16.09 10.31 14.38
N ILE A 6 -15.34 9.21 14.22
CA ILE A 6 -15.77 8.04 13.44
C ILE A 6 -16.28 6.96 14.39
N GLY A 7 -17.55 6.58 14.25
CA GLY A 7 -18.21 5.53 15.07
C GLY A 7 -19.23 6.09 16.07
N LYS A 8 -19.95 5.21 16.77
CA LYS A 8 -20.91 5.56 17.82
C LYS A 8 -20.69 4.70 19.06
N HIS A 9 -21.00 5.24 20.24
CA HIS A 9 -20.89 4.49 21.50
C HIS A 9 -22.17 3.68 21.74
N CYS A 10 -22.01 2.47 22.30
CA CYS A 10 -23.12 1.67 22.76
C CYS A 10 -23.93 2.42 23.84
N GLU A 11 -25.26 2.44 23.70
CA GLU A 11 -26.20 3.13 24.59
C GLU A 11 -26.30 2.48 25.98
N ILE A 12 -25.85 1.22 26.11
CA ILE A 12 -25.79 0.56 27.42
C ILE A 12 -24.73 1.24 28.30
N LYS A 13 -25.19 1.77 29.43
CA LYS A 13 -24.37 2.52 30.41
C LYS A 13 -23.14 1.78 30.91
N SER A 14 -23.21 0.45 31.05
CA SER A 14 -22.10 -0.41 31.49
C SER A 14 -21.10 -0.73 30.38
N CYS A 15 -21.48 -0.62 29.11
CA CYS A 15 -20.62 -0.93 27.98
C CYS A 15 -19.94 0.34 27.45
N LYS A 16 -20.72 1.30 26.95
CA LYS A 16 -20.25 2.53 26.28
C LYS A 16 -19.11 2.32 25.27
N GLN A 17 -18.94 1.10 24.74
CA GLN A 17 -17.88 0.80 23.79
C GLN A 17 -18.15 1.53 22.48
N LYS A 18 -17.11 2.16 21.92
CA LYS A 18 -17.16 2.78 20.59
C LYS A 18 -17.12 1.69 19.52
N ASP A 19 -18.16 1.63 18.70
CA ASP A 19 -18.27 0.71 17.57
C ASP A 19 -18.30 1.51 16.25
N PHE A 20 -17.65 0.97 15.23
CA PHE A 20 -17.54 1.61 13.91
C PHE A 20 -18.70 1.23 12.98
N LEU A 21 -19.45 0.17 13.31
CA LEU A 21 -20.72 -0.19 12.65
C LEU A 21 -21.86 -0.08 13.67
N PRO A 22 -22.48 1.10 13.81
CA PRO A 22 -23.56 1.30 14.78
C PRO A 22 -24.78 0.43 14.45
N PHE A 23 -25.21 -0.43 15.37
CA PHE A 23 -26.44 -1.20 15.23
C PHE A 23 -27.59 -0.42 15.84
N VAL A 24 -28.52 0.05 15.01
CA VAL A 24 -29.73 0.73 15.47
C VAL A 24 -30.82 -0.32 15.69
N CYS A 25 -31.34 -0.42 16.91
CA CYS A 25 -32.47 -1.31 17.19
C CYS A 25 -33.73 -0.81 16.48
N SER A 26 -34.40 -1.67 15.70
CA SER A 26 -35.61 -1.31 14.95
C SER A 26 -36.86 -1.07 15.81
N SER A 27 -36.75 -1.18 17.13
CA SER A 27 -37.86 -1.00 18.07
C SER A 27 -37.64 0.18 19.00
N CYS A 28 -36.55 0.18 19.77
CA CYS A 28 -36.24 1.32 20.64
C CYS A 28 -35.41 2.42 19.96
N SER A 29 -34.96 2.23 18.72
CA SER A 29 -34.09 3.16 17.96
C SER A 29 -32.74 3.47 18.62
N GLY A 30 -32.37 2.76 19.69
CA GLY A 30 -31.09 2.92 20.37
C GLY A 30 -29.92 2.36 19.57
N VAL A 31 -28.72 2.87 19.84
CA VAL A 31 -27.49 2.50 19.14
C VAL A 31 -26.62 1.57 19.98
N PHE A 32 -26.28 0.40 19.46
CA PHE A 32 -25.57 -0.65 20.21
C PHE A 32 -24.34 -1.16 19.46
N CYS A 33 -23.38 -1.71 20.20
CA CYS A 33 -22.23 -2.42 19.64
C CYS A 33 -22.58 -3.87 19.26
N VAL A 34 -21.65 -4.58 18.63
CA VAL A 34 -21.84 -5.98 18.18
C VAL A 34 -22.40 -6.91 19.27
N GLU A 35 -21.94 -6.78 20.51
CA GLU A 35 -22.36 -7.62 21.65
C GLU A 35 -23.80 -7.31 22.11
N HIS A 36 -24.25 -6.08 21.88
CA HIS A 36 -25.52 -5.54 22.37
C HIS A 36 -26.55 -5.30 21.27
N ARG A 37 -26.27 -5.73 20.03
CA ARG A 37 -27.15 -5.52 18.86
C ARG A 37 -28.48 -6.28 18.96
N SER A 38 -28.54 -7.37 19.72
CA SER A 38 -29.75 -8.19 19.87
C SER A 38 -30.71 -7.55 20.88
N ARG A 39 -32.02 -7.81 20.74
CA ARG A 39 -33.03 -7.29 21.69
C ARG A 39 -32.80 -7.80 23.12
N ASP A 40 -32.37 -9.04 23.24
CA ASP A 40 -32.11 -9.68 24.53
C ASP A 40 -30.85 -9.09 25.18
N SER A 41 -29.81 -8.81 24.37
CA SER A 41 -28.55 -8.28 24.88
C SER A 41 -28.67 -6.88 25.50
N HIS A 42 -29.63 -6.06 25.08
CA HIS A 42 -29.83 -4.72 25.64
C HIS A 42 -31.12 -4.56 26.46
N SER A 43 -31.83 -5.66 26.73
CA SER A 43 -33.13 -5.64 27.43
C SER A 43 -34.08 -4.60 26.82
N CYS A 44 -34.36 -4.73 25.52
CA CYS A 44 -35.17 -3.77 24.77
C CYS A 44 -36.47 -3.42 25.51
N PRO A 45 -36.74 -2.14 25.81
CA PRO A 45 -37.92 -1.75 26.59
C PRO A 45 -39.24 -1.94 25.82
N GLU A 46 -39.18 -1.93 24.50
CA GLU A 46 -40.35 -2.15 23.65
C GLU A 46 -40.78 -3.63 23.66
N VAL A 47 -42.07 -3.86 23.87
CA VAL A 47 -42.71 -5.20 23.86
C VAL A 47 -42.65 -5.80 22.46
N PRO A 48 -42.55 -7.15 22.29
CA PRO A 48 -42.52 -7.77 20.98
C PRO A 48 -43.82 -7.49 20.23
N VAL A 49 -43.82 -6.46 19.38
CA VAL A 49 -44.82 -6.37 18.32
C VAL A 49 -44.51 -7.57 17.43
N LYS A 50 -45.32 -8.62 17.54
CA LYS A 50 -45.39 -9.67 16.52
C LYS A 50 -45.81 -8.95 15.25
N ARG A 51 -44.84 -8.37 14.55
CA ARG A 51 -45.01 -8.17 13.12
C ARG A 51 -45.14 -9.59 12.64
N ASP A 52 -46.33 -9.94 12.18
CA ASP A 52 -46.49 -11.02 11.21
C ASP A 52 -45.56 -10.65 10.07
N VAL A 53 -44.28 -11.01 10.20
CA VAL A 53 -43.40 -11.18 9.08
C VAL A 53 -44.03 -12.39 8.43
N SER A 54 -45.00 -12.13 7.57
CA SER A 54 -45.31 -13.02 6.48
C SER A 54 -43.96 -13.22 5.79
N VAL A 55 -43.24 -14.26 6.22
CA VAL A 55 -42.11 -14.82 5.49
C VAL A 55 -42.74 -15.54 4.28
N SER A 56 -43.49 -14.79 3.47
CA SER A 56 -43.39 -14.87 2.03
C SER A 56 -42.11 -14.14 1.59
N GLY A 57 -41.01 -14.38 2.32
CA GLY A 57 -39.65 -14.37 1.82
C GLY A 57 -39.46 -15.51 0.81
N ALA A 58 -40.42 -15.63 -0.11
CA ALA A 58 -40.20 -16.15 -1.43
C ALA A 58 -39.00 -15.36 -1.91
N SER A 59 -37.85 -16.04 -1.81
CA SER A 59 -36.57 -15.54 -2.26
C SER A 59 -36.77 -15.23 -3.72
N THR A 60 -37.14 -13.97 -4.01
CA THR A 60 -37.28 -13.44 -5.36
C THR A 60 -35.85 -13.32 -5.85
N LEU A 61 -35.30 -14.48 -6.22
CA LEU A 61 -34.00 -14.60 -6.83
C LEU A 61 -34.09 -13.85 -8.15
N TYR A 62 -33.42 -12.71 -8.22
CA TYR A 62 -33.39 -11.88 -9.41
C TYR A 62 -32.50 -12.55 -10.45
N PRO A 63 -33.06 -13.06 -11.56
CA PRO A 63 -32.27 -13.73 -12.59
C PRO A 63 -31.41 -12.71 -13.35
N CYS A 64 -30.22 -13.14 -13.76
CA CYS A 64 -29.40 -12.37 -14.68
C CYS A 64 -30.04 -12.35 -16.07
N SER A 65 -30.08 -11.17 -16.69
CA SER A 65 -30.63 -10.96 -18.04
C SER A 65 -29.58 -11.16 -19.15
N PHE A 66 -28.36 -11.58 -18.80
CA PHE A 66 -27.28 -11.82 -19.77
C PHE A 66 -27.38 -13.23 -20.35
N GLU A 67 -27.17 -13.35 -21.67
CA GLU A 67 -27.21 -14.61 -22.42
C GLU A 67 -26.32 -15.69 -21.77
N ASP A 68 -26.83 -16.92 -21.69
CA ASP A 68 -26.17 -18.08 -21.05
C ASP A 68 -25.78 -17.91 -19.56
N CYS A 69 -26.21 -16.85 -18.88
CA CYS A 69 -25.95 -16.68 -17.46
C CYS A 69 -27.04 -17.31 -16.58
N LYS A 70 -26.68 -18.36 -15.83
CA LYS A 70 -27.57 -18.99 -14.82
C LYS A 70 -27.55 -18.27 -13.47
N GLY A 71 -26.82 -17.16 -13.34
CA GLY A 71 -26.65 -16.42 -12.11
C GLY A 71 -27.97 -15.80 -11.61
N LYS A 72 -28.18 -15.85 -10.30
CA LYS A 72 -29.32 -15.18 -9.64
C LYS A 72 -28.82 -14.45 -8.40
N GLY A 73 -29.28 -13.22 -8.20
CA GLY A 73 -28.97 -12.40 -7.03
C GLY A 73 -30.08 -12.49 -5.99
N LEU A 74 -29.71 -12.51 -4.71
CA LEU A 74 -30.66 -12.27 -3.60
C LEU A 74 -31.10 -10.80 -3.53
N LEU A 75 -30.25 -9.91 -4.04
CA LEU A 75 -30.52 -8.48 -4.17
C LEU A 75 -30.65 -8.12 -5.65
N PRO A 76 -31.54 -7.18 -6.01
CA PRO A 76 -31.64 -6.69 -7.37
C PRO A 76 -30.42 -5.83 -7.69
N VAL A 77 -29.69 -6.18 -8.76
CA VAL A 77 -28.63 -5.33 -9.33
C VAL A 77 -29.11 -4.91 -10.72
N ILE A 78 -29.59 -3.67 -10.81
CA ILE A 78 -30.20 -3.11 -12.02
C ILE A 78 -29.20 -2.19 -12.69
N CYS A 79 -28.98 -2.36 -13.99
CA CYS A 79 -28.16 -1.42 -14.75
C CYS A 79 -28.93 -0.09 -14.91
N PRO A 80 -28.37 1.07 -14.54
CA PRO A 80 -29.06 2.35 -14.67
C PRO A 80 -29.27 2.78 -16.14
N HIS A 81 -28.63 2.09 -17.09
CA HIS A 81 -28.74 2.42 -18.50
C HIS A 81 -29.80 1.58 -19.21
N CYS A 82 -29.78 0.24 -19.08
CA CYS A 82 -30.75 -0.63 -19.76
C CYS A 82 -31.88 -1.15 -18.84
N GLU A 83 -31.86 -0.81 -17.55
CA GLU A 83 -32.88 -1.15 -16.55
C GLU A 83 -33.15 -2.66 -16.36
N LYS A 84 -32.22 -3.52 -16.82
CA LYS A 84 -32.28 -4.98 -16.66
C LYS A 84 -31.51 -5.46 -15.44
N HIS A 85 -31.88 -6.63 -14.92
CA HIS A 85 -31.26 -7.25 -13.75
C HIS A 85 -30.05 -8.10 -14.16
N PHE A 86 -28.94 -7.98 -13.41
CA PHE A 86 -27.72 -8.75 -13.65
C PHE A 86 -27.18 -9.36 -12.36
N CYS A 87 -26.40 -10.44 -12.46
CA CYS A 87 -25.65 -10.95 -11.32
C CYS A 87 -24.38 -10.12 -11.05
N LEU A 88 -23.71 -10.36 -9.92
CA LEU A 88 -22.49 -9.63 -9.55
C LEU A 88 -21.35 -9.75 -10.58
N THR A 89 -21.33 -10.83 -11.37
CA THR A 89 -20.35 -11.05 -12.45
C THR A 89 -20.69 -10.29 -13.74
N HIS A 90 -21.94 -9.84 -13.90
CA HIS A 90 -22.41 -9.11 -15.08
C HIS A 90 -22.94 -7.71 -14.73
N ARG A 91 -22.49 -7.16 -13.60
CA ARG A 91 -23.03 -5.91 -13.05
C ARG A 91 -22.65 -4.66 -13.86
N HIS A 92 -21.52 -4.68 -14.58
CA HIS A 92 -21.07 -3.53 -15.37
C HIS A 92 -21.55 -3.64 -16.83
N GLN A 93 -21.61 -2.50 -17.51
CA GLN A 93 -22.09 -2.41 -18.90
C GLN A 93 -21.27 -3.27 -19.88
N ASP A 94 -19.95 -3.34 -19.68
CA ASP A 94 -19.07 -4.17 -20.51
C ASP A 94 -19.36 -5.66 -20.34
N ASP A 95 -19.56 -6.10 -19.10
CA ASP A 95 -19.77 -7.50 -18.76
C ASP A 95 -21.07 -8.05 -19.38
N HIS A 96 -22.13 -7.23 -19.45
CA HIS A 96 -23.41 -7.64 -20.03
C HIS A 96 -23.66 -7.13 -21.44
N LYS A 97 -22.65 -6.55 -22.10
CA LYS A 97 -22.79 -5.95 -23.45
C LYS A 97 -24.00 -5.02 -23.51
N CYS A 98 -24.05 -4.04 -22.61
CA CYS A 98 -25.18 -3.12 -22.48
C CYS A 98 -25.55 -2.51 -23.83
N GLU A 99 -26.83 -2.48 -24.15
CA GLU A 99 -27.36 -1.85 -25.38
C GLU A 99 -27.03 -0.34 -25.45
N LYS A 100 -26.84 0.31 -24.29
CA LYS A 100 -26.43 1.72 -24.16
C LYS A 100 -24.94 1.88 -23.81
N LEU A 101 -24.11 0.84 -23.99
CA LEU A 101 -22.67 0.98 -23.84
C LEU A 101 -22.17 1.86 -25.00
N GLU A 102 -21.68 3.07 -24.67
CA GLU A 102 -21.02 3.92 -25.67
C GLU A 102 -19.81 3.16 -26.22
N GLN A 103 -19.86 2.78 -27.50
CA GLN A 103 -18.72 2.15 -28.16
C GLN A 103 -17.50 3.07 -27.98
N PRO A 104 -16.33 2.54 -27.58
CA PRO A 104 -15.13 3.34 -27.40
C PRO A 104 -14.86 4.13 -28.69
N LYS A 105 -15.16 5.44 -28.65
CA LYS A 105 -14.86 6.34 -29.77
C LYS A 105 -13.39 6.16 -30.09
N ALA A 106 -13.06 5.92 -31.36
CA ALA A 106 -11.72 5.60 -31.85
C ALA A 106 -10.73 6.78 -31.69
N ARG A 107 -10.52 7.22 -30.45
CA ARG A 107 -9.48 8.19 -30.05
C ARG A 107 -8.08 7.61 -30.30
N MET A 108 -7.99 6.29 -30.48
CA MET A 108 -6.74 5.59 -30.73
C MET A 108 -6.17 5.82 -32.12
N ALA A 109 -6.94 6.06 -33.18
CA ALA A 109 -6.36 6.19 -34.53
C ALA A 109 -5.39 7.37 -34.63
N ALA A 110 -5.80 8.56 -34.18
CA ALA A 110 -4.94 9.73 -34.13
C ALA A 110 -3.74 9.55 -33.17
N THR A 111 -3.92 8.82 -32.07
CA THR A 111 -2.84 8.54 -31.10
C THR A 111 -1.84 7.53 -31.68
N GLN A 112 -2.32 6.49 -32.38
CA GLN A 112 -1.50 5.46 -33.03
C GLN A 112 -0.68 6.05 -34.17
N GLU A 113 -1.28 6.90 -35.00
CA GLU A 113 -0.57 7.60 -36.09
C GLU A 113 0.51 8.55 -35.53
N LEU A 114 0.20 9.28 -34.45
CA LEU A 114 1.19 10.12 -33.77
C LEU A 114 2.35 9.28 -33.19
N VAL A 115 2.06 8.14 -32.57
CA VAL A 115 3.08 7.22 -32.04
C VAL A 115 3.97 6.66 -33.15
N GLN A 116 3.39 6.26 -34.29
CA GLN A 116 4.16 5.79 -35.45
C GLN A 116 5.12 6.87 -35.96
N LYS A 117 4.63 8.12 -36.14
CA LYS A 117 5.47 9.27 -36.54
C LYS A 117 6.62 9.52 -35.56
N ILE A 118 6.38 9.40 -34.26
CA ILE A 118 7.43 9.54 -33.23
C ILE A 118 8.48 8.43 -33.34
N VAL A 119 8.06 7.17 -33.54
CA VAL A 119 8.98 6.03 -33.66
C VAL A 119 9.85 6.15 -34.90
N GLU A 120 9.28 6.50 -36.05
CA GLU A 120 10.05 6.71 -37.30
C GLU A 120 11.03 7.87 -37.18
N SER A 121 10.63 8.99 -36.56
CA SER A 121 11.52 10.13 -36.32
C SER A 121 12.74 9.77 -35.47
N LYS A 122 12.64 8.76 -34.59
CA LYS A 122 13.76 8.29 -33.76
C LYS A 122 14.70 7.32 -34.47
N LYS A 123 14.21 6.59 -35.48
CA LYS A 123 15.02 5.57 -36.19
C LYS A 123 16.13 6.19 -37.03
N ASN A 124 15.91 7.42 -37.52
CA ASN A 124 16.87 8.16 -38.36
C ASN A 124 17.65 9.25 -37.60
N ALA A 125 17.41 9.42 -36.30
CA ALA A 125 18.21 10.34 -35.49
C ALA A 125 19.58 9.70 -35.20
N PRO A 126 20.71 10.40 -35.40
CA PRO A 126 22.02 9.89 -34.97
C PRO A 126 21.98 9.58 -33.47
N PRO A 127 22.77 8.61 -32.97
CA PRO A 127 22.80 8.30 -31.54
C PRO A 127 23.22 9.56 -30.79
N SER A 128 22.25 10.28 -30.24
CA SER A 128 22.52 11.47 -29.46
C SER A 128 23.38 11.01 -28.30
N LYS A 129 24.62 11.53 -28.21
CA LYS A 129 25.51 11.37 -27.05
C LYS A 129 24.62 11.47 -25.81
N GLY A 130 24.59 10.38 -25.04
CA GLY A 130 23.55 10.06 -24.07
C GLY A 130 23.02 11.31 -23.38
N ARG A 131 21.70 11.45 -23.36
CA ARG A 131 20.95 12.55 -22.74
C ARG A 131 21.68 12.97 -21.47
N LYS A 132 22.42 14.10 -21.54
CA LYS A 132 23.19 14.62 -20.40
C LYS A 132 22.26 14.57 -19.20
N GLY A 133 22.72 13.92 -18.12
CA GLY A 133 21.92 13.68 -16.92
C GLY A 133 21.17 14.93 -16.48
N ALA A 134 20.05 14.73 -15.78
CA ALA A 134 19.18 15.82 -15.35
C ALA A 134 20.01 17.01 -14.84
N LYS A 135 19.93 18.16 -15.54
CA LYS A 135 20.76 19.34 -15.24
C LYS A 135 20.50 19.90 -13.82
N ASN A 136 19.36 19.54 -13.24
CA ASN A 136 18.93 20.01 -11.93
C ASN A 136 18.87 18.84 -10.94
N ALA A 137 19.54 18.98 -9.80
CA ALA A 137 19.58 17.98 -8.73
C ALA A 137 18.17 17.54 -8.25
N ALA A 138 17.24 18.49 -8.15
CA ALA A 138 15.84 18.20 -7.76
C ALA A 138 15.13 17.25 -8.75
N THR A 139 15.39 17.41 -10.05
CA THR A 139 14.83 16.51 -11.06
C THR A 139 15.51 15.15 -11.03
N ALA A 140 16.82 15.09 -10.79
CA ALA A 140 17.56 13.84 -10.60
C ALA A 140 17.02 13.03 -9.42
N ALA A 141 16.79 13.68 -8.27
CA ALA A 141 16.22 13.05 -7.08
C ALA A 141 14.80 12.49 -7.32
N LYS A 142 13.94 13.25 -8.03
CA LYS A 142 12.60 12.77 -8.38
C LYS A 142 12.63 11.54 -9.29
N VAL A 143 13.55 11.51 -10.27
CA VAL A 143 13.73 10.36 -11.16
C VAL A 143 14.28 9.15 -10.40
N ALA A 144 15.23 9.34 -9.48
CA ALA A 144 15.74 8.28 -8.62
C ALA A 144 14.63 7.65 -7.77
N LEU A 145 13.80 8.48 -7.13
CA LEU A 145 12.65 8.02 -6.36
C LEU A 145 11.62 7.28 -7.23
N MET A 146 11.38 7.72 -8.46
CA MET A 146 10.49 7.01 -9.40
C MET A 146 11.05 5.63 -9.76
N LYS A 147 12.36 5.51 -10.04
CA LYS A 147 13.00 4.22 -10.33
C LYS A 147 12.91 3.27 -9.14
N LEU A 148 13.17 3.77 -7.93
CA LEU A 148 13.02 3.00 -6.70
C LEU A 148 11.59 2.53 -6.53
N LYS A 149 10.58 3.39 -6.70
CA LYS A 149 9.18 2.97 -6.61
C LYS A 149 8.76 1.89 -7.60
N MET A 150 9.40 1.84 -8.77
CA MET A 150 9.12 0.82 -9.80
C MET A 150 9.70 -0.55 -9.47
N HIS A 151 10.86 -0.59 -8.81
CA HIS A 151 11.62 -1.83 -8.59
C HIS A 151 11.68 -2.28 -7.12
N ALA A 152 11.38 -1.40 -6.17
CA ALA A 152 11.56 -1.70 -4.76
C ALA A 152 10.59 -2.76 -4.27
N SER A 153 11.16 -3.78 -3.63
CA SER A 153 10.43 -4.84 -2.94
C SER A 153 10.38 -4.57 -1.44
N GLY A 154 9.26 -4.89 -0.82
CA GLY A 154 9.01 -4.67 0.61
C GLY A 154 7.71 -5.31 1.04
N ASP A 155 7.28 -5.04 2.27
CA ASP A 155 6.06 -5.61 2.82
C ASP A 155 4.82 -5.06 2.10
N LYS A 156 4.10 -5.95 1.40
CA LYS A 156 2.91 -5.61 0.62
C LYS A 156 1.75 -5.13 1.50
N GLY A 157 1.74 -5.48 2.79
CA GLY A 157 0.73 -5.05 3.76
C GLY A 157 0.84 -3.58 4.17
N LEU A 158 1.97 -2.91 3.89
CA LEU A 158 2.16 -1.51 4.27
C LEU A 158 1.38 -0.56 3.35
N PRO A 159 0.60 0.40 3.88
CA PRO A 159 -0.07 1.41 3.08
C PRO A 159 0.96 2.33 2.40
N GLN A 160 0.64 2.83 1.20
CA GLN A 160 1.58 3.63 0.39
C GLN A 160 2.12 4.87 1.13
N ALA A 161 1.30 5.48 2.00
CA ALA A 161 1.66 6.67 2.77
C ALA A 161 2.78 6.44 3.80
N GLU A 162 2.98 5.20 4.25
CA GLU A 162 4.00 4.87 5.24
C GLU A 162 5.28 4.31 4.60
N ARG A 163 5.28 4.09 3.27
CA ARG A 163 6.42 3.50 2.56
C ARG A 163 7.52 4.53 2.34
N THR A 164 8.69 4.21 2.88
CA THR A 164 9.94 4.94 2.64
C THR A 164 10.88 4.07 1.83
N TYR A 165 11.37 4.60 0.71
CA TYR A 165 12.13 3.86 -0.30
C TYR A 165 13.62 4.17 -0.15
N PHE A 166 14.46 3.15 -0.27
CA PHE A 166 15.91 3.31 -0.28
C PHE A 166 16.55 2.35 -1.27
N GLN A 167 17.70 2.77 -1.82
CA GLN A 167 18.66 1.84 -2.40
C GLN A 167 19.52 1.29 -1.27
N VAL A 168 19.36 -0.01 -0.96
CA VAL A 168 20.12 -0.69 0.09
C VAL A 168 21.35 -1.33 -0.53
N PHE A 169 22.52 -0.82 -0.20
CA PHE A 169 23.78 -1.44 -0.57
C PHE A 169 24.07 -2.60 0.39
N LEU A 170 24.44 -3.74 -0.17
CA LEU A 170 24.64 -4.97 0.57
C LEU A 170 26.13 -5.21 0.84
N PRO A 171 26.47 -6.10 1.79
CA PRO A 171 27.85 -6.52 2.02
C PRO A 171 28.49 -7.08 0.76
N LYS A 172 29.82 -6.96 0.64
CA LYS A 172 30.57 -7.45 -0.54
C LYS A 172 30.42 -8.96 -0.78
N ASP A 173 30.11 -9.71 0.27
CA ASP A 173 29.88 -11.16 0.22
C ASP A 173 28.47 -11.54 -0.30
N ALA A 174 27.60 -10.55 -0.52
CA ALA A 174 26.25 -10.77 -1.02
C ALA A 174 26.24 -11.04 -2.53
N LYS A 175 25.18 -11.71 -3.00
CA LYS A 175 24.99 -12.04 -4.43
C LYS A 175 24.79 -10.78 -5.29
N ASP A 176 24.07 -9.81 -4.76
CA ASP A 176 23.76 -8.54 -5.39
C ASP A 176 24.48 -7.41 -4.65
N SER A 177 24.98 -6.40 -5.37
CA SER A 177 25.67 -5.26 -4.76
C SER A 177 24.72 -4.28 -4.07
N SER A 178 23.50 -4.15 -4.60
CA SER A 178 22.46 -3.31 -4.01
C SER A 178 21.08 -3.75 -4.45
N LEU A 179 20.09 -3.56 -3.57
CA LEU A 179 18.70 -3.87 -3.82
C LEU A 179 17.81 -2.66 -3.50
N PRO A 180 16.85 -2.33 -4.39
CA PRO A 180 15.84 -1.33 -4.07
C PRO A 180 14.84 -1.94 -3.07
N MET A 181 14.66 -1.30 -1.93
CA MET A 181 13.73 -1.76 -0.89
C MET A 181 12.86 -0.63 -0.37
N PHE A 182 11.70 -0.98 0.19
CA PHE A 182 10.88 -0.03 0.94
C PHE A 182 10.52 -0.56 2.33
N PHE A 183 10.46 0.35 3.29
CA PHE A 183 10.21 0.08 4.70
C PHE A 183 9.09 0.98 5.22
N CYS A 184 8.49 0.62 6.35
CA CYS A 184 7.57 1.51 7.05
C CYS A 184 8.35 2.63 7.75
N SER A 185 7.92 3.87 7.59
CA SER A 185 8.51 5.04 8.24
C SER A 185 8.53 4.94 9.77
N LYS A 186 7.62 4.17 10.37
CA LYS A 186 7.52 3.99 11.82
C LYS A 186 8.43 2.90 12.39
N TRP A 187 9.10 2.12 11.55
CA TRP A 187 9.94 1.03 12.04
C TRP A 187 11.22 1.54 12.71
N SER A 188 11.70 0.77 13.68
CA SER A 188 13.05 0.94 14.23
C SER A 188 14.10 0.44 13.23
N VAL A 189 15.32 0.96 13.34
CA VAL A 189 16.47 0.51 12.54
C VAL A 189 16.70 -0.99 12.69
N GLY A 190 16.58 -1.55 13.91
CA GLY A 190 16.68 -3.00 14.11
C GLY A 190 15.70 -3.80 13.26
N LYS A 191 14.44 -3.38 13.21
CA LYS A 191 13.41 -4.03 12.37
C LYS A 191 13.70 -3.87 10.87
N ILE A 192 14.25 -2.73 10.46
CA ILE A 192 14.68 -2.50 9.08
C ILE A 192 15.82 -3.44 8.72
N VAL A 193 16.81 -3.59 9.58
CA VAL A 193 17.95 -4.51 9.39
C VAL A 193 17.46 -5.94 9.28
N ASP A 194 16.57 -6.39 10.17
CA ASP A 194 15.99 -7.74 10.11
C ASP A 194 15.23 -7.99 8.81
N PHE A 195 14.41 -7.02 8.41
CA PHE A 195 13.64 -7.12 7.18
C PHE A 195 14.54 -7.08 5.94
N ALA A 196 15.52 -6.18 5.89
CA ALA A 196 16.49 -6.08 4.80
C ALA A 196 17.33 -7.36 4.69
N ALA A 197 17.77 -7.92 5.82
CA ALA A 197 18.51 -9.18 5.86
C ALA A 197 17.69 -10.33 5.29
N SER A 198 16.41 -10.46 5.68
CA SER A 198 15.55 -11.51 5.14
C SER A 198 15.31 -11.35 3.63
N GLN A 199 15.11 -10.12 3.15
CA GLN A 199 14.94 -9.84 1.72
C GLN A 199 16.21 -10.09 0.90
N ALA A 200 17.38 -9.73 1.44
CA ALA A 200 18.68 -9.94 0.81
C ALA A 200 19.24 -11.36 1.02
N SER A 201 18.51 -12.25 1.70
CA SER A 201 19.00 -13.58 2.11
C SER A 201 20.31 -13.55 2.90
N LEU A 202 20.52 -12.51 3.71
CA LEU A 202 21.67 -12.33 4.57
C LEU A 202 21.42 -12.92 5.96
N LYS A 203 22.45 -13.51 6.56
CA LYS A 203 22.37 -14.12 7.88
C LYS A 203 22.58 -13.09 8.99
N ASN A 204 21.50 -12.60 9.58
CA ASN A 204 21.58 -11.71 10.74
C ASN A 204 21.79 -12.51 12.05
N ASN A 205 22.99 -12.44 12.64
CA ASN A 205 23.30 -13.03 13.95
C ASN A 205 23.52 -11.97 15.04
N ASN A 206 22.79 -10.85 14.98
CA ASN A 206 22.92 -9.75 15.95
C ASN A 206 22.67 -10.16 17.42
N ASN A 207 22.04 -11.32 17.64
CA ASN A 207 21.82 -11.92 18.96
C ASN A 207 23.04 -12.69 19.51
N VAL A 208 24.06 -12.98 18.70
CA VAL A 208 25.27 -13.70 19.12
C VAL A 208 26.36 -12.70 19.51
N LEU A 209 26.84 -12.75 20.75
CA LEU A 209 27.83 -11.80 21.27
C LEU A 209 29.14 -11.76 20.46
N ALA A 210 29.64 -12.91 20.01
CA ALA A 210 30.93 -13.00 19.31
C ALA A 210 30.82 -12.84 17.78
N ALA A 211 29.61 -12.67 17.23
CA ALA A 211 29.41 -12.53 15.79
C ALA A 211 29.51 -11.06 15.37
N LYS A 212 29.94 -10.84 14.13
CA LYS A 212 29.79 -9.53 13.49
C LYS A 212 28.31 -9.16 13.41
N LYS A 213 28.00 -7.93 13.76
CA LYS A 213 26.64 -7.41 13.79
C LYS A 213 26.32 -6.74 12.47
N LEU A 214 25.23 -7.16 11.85
CA LEU A 214 24.67 -6.48 10.70
C LEU A 214 24.08 -5.15 11.16
N ARG A 215 24.61 -4.04 10.65
CA ARG A 215 24.16 -2.68 10.99
C ARG A 215 23.81 -1.90 9.72
N LEU A 216 22.89 -0.95 9.89
CA LEU A 216 22.55 0.01 8.85
C LEU A 216 23.40 1.26 9.05
N CYS A 217 24.09 1.71 8.00
CA CYS A 217 25.00 2.85 8.04
C CYS A 217 24.53 3.96 7.12
N HIS A 218 24.84 5.20 7.52
CA HIS A 218 24.57 6.39 6.70
C HIS A 218 25.46 6.37 5.44
N PRO A 219 24.91 6.69 4.25
CA PRO A 219 25.65 6.61 2.98
C PRO A 219 26.82 7.59 2.86
N GLU A 220 26.77 8.72 3.55
CA GLU A 220 27.79 9.79 3.45
C GLU A 220 28.79 9.78 4.61
N THR A 221 28.33 9.64 5.87
CA THR A 221 29.20 9.68 7.05
C THR A 221 29.79 8.31 7.40
N GLY A 222 29.20 7.21 6.89
CA GLY A 222 29.57 5.85 7.27
C GLY A 222 29.12 5.45 8.67
N GLU A 223 28.54 6.35 9.46
CA GLU A 223 28.13 6.09 10.83
C GLU A 223 27.01 5.04 10.88
N ALA A 224 27.15 4.07 11.78
CA ALA A 224 26.12 3.05 12.01
C ALA A 224 24.97 3.63 12.84
N PHE A 225 23.75 3.55 12.31
CA PHE A 225 22.57 3.99 13.03
C PHE A 225 22.30 3.12 14.26
N ARG A 226 21.84 3.80 15.29
CA ARG A 226 21.31 3.23 16.53
C ARG A 226 20.13 2.28 16.25
N MET A 227 20.19 1.05 16.73
CA MET A 227 19.16 0.01 16.47
C MET A 227 17.76 0.38 16.99
N ASP A 228 17.72 1.19 18.04
CA ASP A 228 16.52 1.71 18.71
C ASP A 228 15.94 2.95 18.02
N ALA A 229 16.69 3.62 17.14
CA ALA A 229 16.20 4.79 16.43
C ALA A 229 15.08 4.43 15.47
N SER A 230 14.05 5.29 15.37
CA SER A 230 13.00 5.14 14.37
C SER A 230 13.43 5.76 13.04
N LEU A 231 13.00 5.15 11.93
CA LEU A 231 13.29 5.68 10.60
C LEU A 231 12.73 7.09 10.42
N GLN A 232 11.55 7.37 10.97
CA GLN A 232 10.96 8.71 10.96
C GLN A 232 11.89 9.75 11.63
N SER A 233 12.56 9.40 12.73
CA SER A 233 13.52 10.29 13.39
C SER A 233 14.71 10.59 12.49
N LEU A 234 15.25 9.56 11.83
CA LEU A 234 16.37 9.69 10.90
C LEU A 234 16.04 10.53 9.65
N LEU A 235 14.79 10.45 9.17
CA LEU A 235 14.30 11.29 8.08
C LEU A 235 14.13 12.76 8.48
N SER A 236 13.91 13.04 9.77
CA SER A 236 13.76 14.40 10.31
C SER A 236 15.04 14.99 10.90
N HIS A 237 16.17 14.29 10.80
CA HIS A 237 17.42 14.70 11.42
C HIS A 237 18.00 15.97 10.75
N THR A 238 18.58 16.87 11.52
CA THR A 238 18.98 18.20 11.03
C THR A 238 20.31 18.20 10.28
N GLU A 239 21.30 17.44 10.78
CA GLU A 239 22.69 17.51 10.29
C GLU A 239 22.95 16.60 9.08
N CYS A 240 22.48 15.35 9.14
CA CYS A 240 22.58 14.36 8.06
C CYS A 240 21.23 13.62 7.87
N PRO A 241 20.21 14.30 7.31
CA PRO A 241 18.91 13.67 7.08
C PRO A 241 19.00 12.55 6.06
N LEU A 242 18.41 11.41 6.40
CA LEU A 242 18.05 10.43 5.37
C LEU A 242 16.91 10.99 4.53
N HIS A 243 16.96 10.71 3.22
CA HIS A 243 15.92 11.13 2.30
C HIS A 243 15.16 9.92 1.77
N ASN A 244 13.84 10.02 1.65
CA ASN A 244 13.06 9.03 0.93
C ASN A 244 13.49 9.04 -0.55
N GLY A 245 13.96 7.90 -1.04
CA GLY A 245 14.61 7.77 -2.35
C GLY A 245 16.13 7.87 -2.31
N GLY A 246 16.73 7.97 -1.12
CA GLY A 246 18.17 7.99 -0.91
C GLY A 246 18.80 6.60 -0.83
N ASN A 247 20.04 6.57 -0.36
CA ASN A 247 20.85 5.35 -0.23
C ASN A 247 21.04 5.01 1.25
N VAL A 248 21.21 3.73 1.56
CA VAL A 248 21.65 3.24 2.87
C VAL A 248 22.57 2.05 2.67
N ILE A 249 23.52 1.84 3.58
CA ILE A 249 24.47 0.75 3.49
C ILE A 249 24.18 -0.26 4.59
N LEU A 250 24.11 -1.54 4.25
CA LEU A 250 23.93 -2.64 5.17
C LEU A 250 25.24 -3.43 5.21
N GLU A 251 25.92 -3.47 6.36
CA GLU A 251 27.23 -4.13 6.49
C GLU A 251 27.42 -4.82 7.85
N TYR A 252 28.22 -5.88 7.87
CA TYR A 252 28.67 -6.57 9.07
C TYR A 252 29.82 -5.81 9.73
N LEU A 253 29.52 -5.19 10.87
CA LEU A 253 30.48 -4.46 11.68
C LEU A 253 30.87 -5.27 12.92
N ASP A 254 32.11 -5.10 13.38
CA ASP A 254 32.53 -5.64 14.66
C ASP A 254 31.78 -4.93 15.81
N ASN A 255 31.76 -5.53 17.00
CA ASN A 255 30.98 -4.98 18.12
C ASN A 255 31.39 -3.55 18.49
N ASP A 256 32.69 -3.28 18.43
CA ASP A 256 33.32 -2.02 18.81
C ASP A 256 33.34 -0.99 17.67
N SER A 257 32.97 -1.40 16.45
CA SER A 257 32.92 -0.51 15.29
C SER A 257 31.70 0.42 15.37
N SER A 258 31.95 1.72 15.27
CA SER A 258 30.91 2.76 15.23
C SER A 258 30.34 3.01 13.83
N GLY A 259 30.97 2.47 12.78
CA GLY A 259 30.58 2.71 11.40
C GLY A 259 31.57 2.10 10.40
N LEU A 260 31.46 2.53 9.15
CA LEU A 260 32.36 2.21 8.05
C LEU A 260 33.39 3.33 7.87
N ASP A 261 34.66 2.94 7.69
CA ASP A 261 35.74 3.90 7.46
C ASP A 261 35.70 4.50 6.04
N ASP A 262 35.22 3.73 5.06
CA ASP A 262 35.17 4.16 3.66
C ASP A 262 33.86 3.75 2.94
N VAL A 263 32.92 4.69 2.91
CA VAL A 263 31.65 4.55 2.20
C VAL A 263 31.80 4.57 0.67
N THR A 264 32.92 5.11 0.14
CA THR A 264 33.11 5.23 -1.32
C THR A 264 33.23 3.88 -2.02
N THR A 265 33.55 2.84 -1.24
CA THR A 265 33.56 1.45 -1.73
C THR A 265 32.18 0.91 -2.11
N TYR A 266 31.10 1.50 -1.59
CA TYR A 266 29.71 1.12 -1.92
C TYR A 266 29.08 2.12 -2.88
N ILE A 267 29.27 3.40 -2.62
CA ILE A 267 28.70 4.50 -3.39
C ILE A 267 29.86 5.28 -4.00
N PRO A 268 30.25 5.02 -5.26
CA PRO A 268 31.27 5.83 -5.91
C PRO A 268 30.79 7.29 -5.97
N LEU A 269 31.66 8.20 -5.53
CA LEU A 269 31.45 9.64 -5.69
C LEU A 269 31.42 9.94 -7.20
N ASN A 270 30.27 10.38 -7.70
CA ASN A 270 30.16 10.92 -9.07
C ASN A 270 30.73 12.32 -9.18
#